data_AF-A0A1A3C5B5-F1
#
_entry.id   AF-A0A1A3C5B5-F1
#
_cell.length_a   1.000
_cell.length_b   1.000
_cell.length_c   1.000
_cell.angle_alpha   90.00
_cell.angle_beta   90.00
_cell.angle_gamma   90.00
#
_symmetry.space_group_name_H-M   'P 1'
#
loop_
_entity.id
_entity.type
_entity.pdbx_description
1 polymer ?
#
loop_
_entity_poly.entity_id
_entity_poly.type
_entity_poly.pdbx_seq_one_letter_code
_entity_poly.pdbx_strand_id
1 'polypeptide(L)'
;MAPLIALLLGSLVSRLAGWWGVGSLDNWVAACAVGLAAMFLLTGVAHFAPPLRRDLVAIVPPALPAPGLLVTVTGVLEIAGAVGLMLPGTRVAAALCLFVLMLAMFPANIYAARMPSPPRSMTTRLSTRSVEEVVFLAAAVLVAAG
;
A
#
# COMPACT_ATOMS: atom_id res chain seq x y z
N MET A 1 -6.87 3.51 7.60
CA MET A 1 -8.02 2.56 7.68
C MET A 1 -8.39 1.92 6.36
N ALA A 2 -8.79 2.65 5.31
CA ALA A 2 -9.22 2.02 4.04
C ALA A 2 -8.17 1.06 3.43
N PRO A 3 -6.86 1.38 3.40
CA PRO A 3 -5.84 0.43 2.92
C PRO A 3 -5.74 -0.83 3.79
N LEU A 4 -5.79 -0.69 5.11
CA LEU A 4 -5.78 -1.81 6.04
C LEU A 4 -6.98 -2.74 5.83
N ILE A 5 -8.17 -2.17 5.64
CA ILE A 5 -9.37 -2.94 5.35
C ILE A 5 -9.22 -3.69 4.02
N ALA A 6 -8.70 -3.05 2.97
CA ALA A 6 -8.46 -3.68 1.68
C ALA A 6 -7.49 -4.88 1.80
N LEU A 7 -6.39 -4.73 2.55
CA LEU A 7 -5.45 -5.81 2.83
C LEU A 7 -6.12 -6.99 3.54
N LEU A 8 -6.81 -6.72 4.66
CA LEU A 8 -7.40 -7.76 5.49
C LEU A 8 -8.56 -8.47 4.79
N LEU A 9 -9.50 -7.72 4.20
CA LEU A 9 -10.63 -8.29 3.48
C LEU A 9 -10.19 -9.01 2.21
N GLY A 10 -9.28 -8.43 1.43
CA GLY A 10 -8.75 -9.07 0.23
C GLY A 10 -8.05 -10.39 0.55
N SER A 11 -7.28 -10.44 1.64
CA SER A 11 -6.64 -11.67 2.10
C SER A 11 -7.66 -12.71 2.57
N LEU A 12 -8.63 -12.30 3.40
CA LEU A 12 -9.62 -13.21 3.96
C LEU A 12 -10.54 -13.79 2.88
N VAL A 13 -11.06 -12.95 1.97
CA VAL A 13 -11.92 -13.40 0.86
C VAL A 13 -11.15 -14.36 -0.05
N SER A 14 -9.89 -14.07 -0.35
CA SER A 14 -9.05 -14.97 -1.16
C SER A 14 -8.82 -16.31 -0.47
N ARG A 15 -8.61 -16.30 0.86
CA ARG A 15 -8.42 -17.54 1.64
C ARG A 15 -9.68 -18.40 1.63
N LEU A 16 -10.86 -17.78 1.79
CA LEU A 16 -12.15 -18.47 1.75
C LEU A 16 -12.45 -19.03 0.35
N ALA A 17 -12.07 -18.32 -0.72
CA ALA A 17 -12.17 -18.83 -2.09
C ALA A 17 -11.27 -20.06 -2.32
N GLY A 18 -10.11 -20.12 -1.67
CA GLY A 18 -9.25 -21.32 -1.65
C GLY A 18 -9.96 -22.55 -1.09
N TRP A 19 -10.77 -22.39 -0.03
CA TRP A 19 -11.57 -23.47 0.55
C TRP A 19 -12.69 -23.98 -0.37
N TRP A 20 -13.10 -23.19 -1.37
CA TRP A 20 -14.07 -23.59 -2.39
C TRP A 20 -13.44 -24.18 -3.67
N GLY A 21 -12.16 -24.57 -3.61
CA GLY A 21 -11.52 -25.38 -4.65
C GLY A 21 -10.64 -24.58 -5.63
N VAL A 22 -10.37 -23.30 -5.36
CA VAL A 22 -9.34 -22.54 -6.10
C VAL A 22 -7.98 -22.89 -5.50
N GLY A 23 -7.39 -24.01 -5.93
CA GLY A 23 -6.13 -24.52 -5.36
C GLY A 23 -4.96 -23.54 -5.35
N SER A 24 -4.93 -22.56 -6.25
CA SER A 24 -3.92 -21.49 -6.29
C SER A 24 -3.99 -20.50 -5.10
N LEU A 25 -5.10 -20.47 -4.34
CA LEU A 25 -5.34 -19.58 -3.20
C LEU A 25 -5.39 -20.31 -1.85
N ASP A 26 -5.07 -21.60 -1.80
CA ASP A 26 -5.15 -22.36 -0.53
C ASP A 26 -3.97 -22.08 0.43
N ASN A 27 -2.99 -21.30 -0.03
CA ASN A 27 -1.87 -20.84 0.78
C ASN A 27 -2.09 -19.39 1.25
N TRP A 28 -1.74 -19.14 2.52
CA TRP A 28 -1.85 -17.81 3.13
C TRP A 28 -1.02 -16.76 2.43
N VAL A 29 0.09 -17.13 1.79
CA VAL A 29 0.96 -16.19 1.09
C VAL A 29 0.31 -15.64 -0.19
N ALA A 30 -0.33 -16.47 -0.99
CA ALA A 30 -1.10 -16.06 -2.15
C ALA A 30 -2.31 -15.22 -1.75
N ALA A 31 -3.00 -15.59 -0.67
CA ALA A 31 -4.09 -14.78 -0.13
C ALA A 31 -3.60 -13.39 0.30
N CYS A 32 -2.49 -13.32 1.04
CA CYS A 32 -1.86 -12.05 1.42
C CYS A 32 -1.37 -11.26 0.21
N ALA A 33 -0.85 -11.91 -0.84
CA ALA A 33 -0.45 -11.23 -2.08
C ALA A 33 -1.66 -10.56 -2.76
N VAL A 34 -2.83 -11.20 -2.74
CA VAL A 34 -4.07 -10.59 -3.27
C VAL A 34 -4.52 -9.43 -2.41
N GLY A 35 -4.51 -9.58 -1.08
CA GLY A 35 -4.83 -8.46 -0.18
C GLY A 35 -3.88 -7.27 -0.36
N LEU A 36 -2.58 -7.53 -0.47
CA LEU A 36 -1.56 -6.51 -0.66
C LEU A 36 -1.70 -5.82 -2.03
N ALA A 37 -2.01 -6.58 -3.09
CA ALA A 37 -2.30 -6.01 -4.41
C ALA A 37 -3.57 -5.15 -4.40
N ALA A 38 -4.64 -5.60 -3.73
CA ALA A 38 -5.87 -4.82 -3.59
C ALA A 38 -5.63 -3.51 -2.83
N MET A 39 -4.84 -3.57 -1.75
CA MET A 39 -4.42 -2.40 -0.98
C MET A 39 -3.66 -1.40 -1.85
N PHE A 40 -2.62 -1.86 -2.57
CA PHE A 40 -1.81 -0.99 -3.43
C PHE A 40 -2.54 -0.48 -4.67
N LEU A 41 -3.51 -1.23 -5.18
CA LEU A 41 -4.38 -0.74 -6.25
C LEU A 41 -5.25 0.41 -5.73
N LEU A 42 -5.81 0.28 -4.52
CA LEU A 42 -6.60 1.33 -3.88
C LEU A 42 -5.76 2.60 -3.62
N THR A 43 -4.57 2.46 -3.04
CA THR A 43 -3.69 3.62 -2.77
C THR A 43 -3.12 4.20 -4.06
N GLY A 44 -2.76 3.35 -5.03
CA GLY A 44 -2.23 3.75 -6.33
C GLY A 44 -3.22 4.61 -7.10
N VAL A 45 -4.51 4.22 -7.12
CA VAL A 45 -5.57 5.03 -7.74
C VAL A 45 -5.75 6.39 -7.05
N ALA A 46 -5.59 6.46 -5.73
CA ALA A 46 -5.70 7.71 -4.98
C ALA A 46 -4.67 8.78 -5.40
N HIS A 47 -3.52 8.37 -5.95
CA HIS A 47 -2.50 9.28 -6.49
C HIS A 47 -2.96 10.03 -7.76
N PHE A 48 -4.01 9.56 -8.43
CA PHE A 48 -4.54 10.15 -9.67
C PHE A 48 -5.93 10.74 -9.49
N ALA A 49 -6.69 10.30 -8.49
CA ALA A 49 -8.08 10.70 -8.28
C ALA A 49 -8.23 11.96 -7.39
N PRO A 50 -8.84 13.06 -7.88
CA PRO A 50 -9.25 14.17 -7.02
C PRO A 50 -10.44 13.76 -6.12
N PRO A 51 -10.54 14.29 -4.88
CA PRO A 51 -9.64 15.25 -4.23
C PRO A 51 -8.39 14.63 -3.61
N LEU A 52 -8.32 13.30 -3.48
CA LEU A 52 -7.26 12.58 -2.75
C LEU A 52 -5.84 12.91 -3.24
N ARG A 53 -5.65 13.04 -4.55
CA ARG A 53 -4.36 13.46 -5.13
C ARG A 53 -3.86 14.77 -4.54
N ARG A 54 -4.74 15.76 -4.35
CA ARG A 54 -4.35 17.08 -3.81
C ARG A 54 -3.87 16.94 -2.37
N ASP A 55 -4.55 16.11 -1.60
CA ASP A 55 -4.20 15.85 -0.21
C ASP A 55 -2.85 15.12 -0.09
N LEU A 56 -2.58 14.15 -0.98
CA LEU A 56 -1.29 13.45 -1.05
C LEU A 56 -0.13 14.41 -1.40
N VAL A 57 -0.34 15.30 -2.37
CA VAL A 57 0.66 16.32 -2.74
C VAL A 57 0.93 17.28 -1.58
N ALA A 58 -0.10 17.65 -0.81
CA ALA A 58 0.04 18.58 0.30
C ALA A 58 0.90 18.01 1.44
N ILE A 59 0.93 16.69 1.63
CA ILE A 59 1.71 16.03 2.68
C ILE A 59 3.13 15.62 2.27
N VAL A 60 3.58 15.97 1.07
CA VAL A 60 4.97 15.75 0.69
C VAL A 60 5.86 16.70 1.49
N PRO A 61 6.91 16.21 2.18
CA PRO A 61 7.82 17.06 2.93
C PRO A 61 8.44 18.16 2.05
N PRO A 62 8.55 19.41 2.53
CA PRO A 62 9.00 20.56 1.73
C PRO A 62 10.46 20.47 1.30
N ALA A 63 11.25 19.59 1.92
CA ALA A 63 12.63 19.31 1.53
C ALA A 63 12.74 18.56 0.18
N LEU A 64 11.64 17.93 -0.29
CA LEU A 64 11.63 17.18 -1.53
C LEU A 64 11.15 18.06 -2.70
N PRO A 65 11.85 18.02 -3.86
CA PRO A 65 11.45 18.77 -5.04
C PRO A 65 10.24 18.12 -5.73
N ALA A 66 9.49 18.93 -6.47
CA ALA A 66 8.40 18.49 -7.34
C ALA A 66 7.38 17.51 -6.69
N PRO A 67 6.66 17.89 -5.63
CA PRO A 67 5.67 17.04 -4.93
C PRO A 67 4.68 16.31 -5.84
N GLY A 68 4.15 17.00 -6.86
CA GLY A 68 3.20 16.42 -7.80
C GLY A 68 3.79 15.31 -8.67
N LEU A 69 5.08 15.42 -9.02
CA LEU A 69 5.78 14.37 -9.77
C LEU A 69 6.05 13.17 -8.88
N LEU A 70 6.51 13.39 -7.65
CA LEU A 70 6.75 12.30 -6.69
C LEU A 70 5.49 11.47 -6.46
N VAL A 71 4.35 12.12 -6.17
CA VAL A 71 3.04 11.45 -6.04
C VAL A 71 2.66 10.69 -7.33
N THR A 72 2.96 11.24 -8.51
CA THR A 72 2.69 10.53 -9.77
C THR A 72 3.55 9.27 -9.90
N VAL A 73 4.84 9.37 -9.59
CA VAL A 73 5.79 8.25 -9.67
C VAL A 73 5.44 7.16 -8.66
N THR A 74 5.18 7.51 -7.40
CA THR A 74 4.80 6.53 -6.37
C THR A 74 3.50 5.84 -6.75
N GLY A 75 2.50 6.56 -7.25
CA GLY A 75 1.24 5.97 -7.72
C GLY A 75 1.43 4.96 -8.86
N VAL A 76 2.30 5.25 -9.84
CA VAL A 76 2.63 4.29 -10.90
C VAL A 76 3.33 3.05 -10.33
N LEU A 77 4.29 3.23 -9.43
CA LEU A 77 5.03 2.13 -8.81
C LEU A 77 4.13 1.23 -7.96
N GLU A 78 3.17 1.80 -7.22
CA GLU A 78 2.17 1.03 -6.47
C GLU A 78 1.32 0.15 -7.38
N ILE A 79 0.79 0.72 -8.49
CA ILE A 79 -0.01 -0.03 -9.45
C ILE A 79 0.82 -1.13 -10.13
N ALA A 80 2.04 -0.80 -10.56
CA ALA A 80 2.95 -1.76 -11.18
C ALA A 80 3.31 -2.89 -10.21
N GLY A 81 3.58 -2.58 -8.94
CA GLY A 81 3.83 -3.56 -7.90
C GLY A 81 2.60 -4.44 -7.63
N ALA A 82 1.39 -3.87 -7.58
CA ALA A 82 0.16 -4.63 -7.42
C ALA A 82 -0.05 -5.66 -8.54
N VAL A 83 0.21 -5.26 -9.80
CA VAL A 83 0.20 -6.20 -10.94
C VAL A 83 1.30 -7.25 -10.80
N GLY A 84 2.51 -6.83 -10.41
CA GLY A 84 3.65 -7.72 -10.20
C GLY A 84 3.44 -8.78 -9.11
N LEU A 85 2.65 -8.49 -8.07
CA LEU A 85 2.26 -9.45 -7.02
C LEU A 85 1.38 -10.59 -7.56
N MET A 86 0.58 -10.32 -8.59
CA MET A 86 -0.34 -11.29 -9.20
C MET A 86 0.35 -12.27 -10.14
N LEU A 87 1.55 -11.92 -10.63
CA LEU A 87 2.34 -12.76 -11.50
C LEU A 87 3.35 -13.58 -10.68
N PRO A 88 3.29 -14.93 -10.68
CA PRO A 88 4.17 -15.77 -9.86
C PRO A 88 5.66 -15.50 -10.06
N GLY A 89 6.09 -15.22 -11.30
CA GLY A 89 7.49 -14.96 -11.64
C GLY A 89 8.03 -13.62 -11.13
N THR A 90 7.18 -12.65 -10.80
CA THR A 90 7.61 -11.32 -10.32
C THR A 90 7.17 -11.04 -8.89
N ARG A 91 6.40 -11.92 -8.26
CA ARG A 91 5.77 -11.68 -6.96
C ARG A 91 6.75 -11.27 -5.86
N VAL A 92 7.85 -12.02 -5.72
CA VAL A 92 8.86 -11.73 -4.68
C VAL A 92 9.54 -10.38 -4.94
N ALA A 93 9.93 -10.11 -6.18
CA ALA A 93 10.53 -8.83 -6.55
C ALA A 93 9.56 -7.67 -6.31
N ALA A 94 8.28 -7.82 -6.71
CA ALA A 94 7.24 -6.82 -6.48
C ALA A 94 7.02 -6.56 -4.99
N ALA A 95 6.98 -7.59 -4.16
CA ALA A 95 6.83 -7.46 -2.71
C ALA A 95 8.00 -6.69 -2.08
N LEU A 96 9.25 -6.99 -2.48
CA LEU A 96 10.44 -6.28 -2.01
C LEU A 96 10.46 -4.81 -2.48
N CYS A 97 10.12 -4.54 -3.74
CA CYS A 97 10.03 -3.18 -4.26
C CYS A 97 8.97 -2.36 -3.53
N LEU A 98 7.79 -2.94 -3.29
CA LEU A 98 6.71 -2.30 -2.54
C LEU A 98 7.08 -2.07 -1.06
N PHE A 99 7.78 -3.01 -0.44
CA PHE A 99 8.32 -2.83 0.92
C PHE A 99 9.24 -1.61 1.00
N VAL A 100 10.18 -1.48 0.06
CA VAL A 100 11.09 -0.33 0.00
C VAL A 100 10.32 0.97 -0.29
N LEU A 101 9.33 0.91 -1.19
CA LEU A 101 8.50 2.06 -1.54
C LEU A 101 7.74 2.60 -0.32
N MET A 102 7.15 1.72 0.49
CA MET A 102 6.45 2.15 1.70
C MET A 102 7.38 2.85 2.70
N LEU A 103 8.57 2.26 2.94
CA LEU A 103 9.59 2.89 3.78
C LEU A 103 9.99 4.27 3.26
N ALA A 104 10.13 4.42 1.93
CA ALA A 104 10.45 5.68 1.29
C ALA A 104 9.31 6.72 1.41
N MET A 105 8.05 6.29 1.45
CA MET A 105 6.89 7.16 1.61
C MET A 105 6.56 7.50 3.06
N PHE A 106 6.99 6.69 4.03
CA PHE A 106 6.70 6.87 5.46
C PHE A 106 7.07 8.26 6.03
N PRO A 107 8.17 8.94 5.61
CA PRO A 107 8.44 10.31 6.02
C PRO A 107 7.29 11.30 5.72
N ALA A 108 6.54 11.12 4.63
CA ALA A 108 5.36 11.94 4.35
C ALA A 108 4.24 11.70 5.37
N ASN A 109 4.07 10.47 5.85
CA ASN A 109 3.13 10.14 6.93
C ASN A 109 3.51 10.81 8.26
N ILE A 110 4.81 10.87 8.58
CA ILE A 110 5.33 11.58 9.75
C ILE A 110 5.06 13.08 9.61
N TYR A 111 5.35 13.65 8.44
CA TYR A 111 5.13 15.07 8.18
C TYR A 111 3.65 15.44 8.30
N ALA A 112 2.75 14.68 7.67
CA ALA A 112 1.29 14.86 7.77
C ALA A 112 0.80 14.88 9.22
N ALA A 113 1.29 13.96 10.06
CA ALA A 113 0.86 13.86 11.45
C ALA A 113 1.37 15.00 12.35
N ARG A 114 2.38 15.75 11.90
CA ARG A 114 2.95 16.90 12.61
C ARG A 114 2.41 18.25 12.09
N MET A 115 1.59 18.24 11.05
CA MET A 115 0.99 19.46 10.51
C MET A 115 -0.01 20.07 11.51
N PRO A 116 -0.04 21.40 11.67
CA PRO A 116 -1.09 22.08 12.42
C PRO A 116 -2.48 21.93 11.79
N SER A 117 -2.55 21.76 10.47
CA SER A 117 -3.81 21.67 9.72
C SER A 117 -3.67 20.71 8.54
N PRO A 118 -3.63 19.39 8.78
CA PRO A 118 -3.54 18.41 7.71
C PRO A 118 -4.83 18.37 6.87
N PRO A 119 -4.76 17.95 5.60
CA PRO A 119 -5.96 17.70 4.80
C PRO A 119 -6.92 16.73 5.49
N ARG A 120 -8.24 16.85 5.24
CA ARG A 120 -9.27 16.06 5.94
C ARG A 120 -9.06 14.55 5.84
N SER A 121 -8.56 14.07 4.70
CA SER A 121 -8.25 12.64 4.48
C SER A 121 -6.96 12.17 5.19
N MET A 122 -6.15 13.09 5.72
CA MET A 122 -4.81 12.84 6.27
C MET A 122 -4.67 13.16 7.76
N THR A 123 -5.78 13.16 8.51
CA THR A 123 -5.82 13.49 9.95
C THR A 123 -5.43 12.35 10.90
N THR A 124 -5.12 11.16 10.37
CA THR A 124 -4.80 9.98 11.18
C THR A 124 -3.55 10.20 12.05
N ARG A 125 -3.64 9.80 13.32
CA ARG A 125 -2.55 9.91 14.31
C ARG A 125 -1.33 9.11 13.88
N LEU A 126 -0.14 9.59 14.25
CA LEU A 126 1.11 8.93 13.93
C LEU A 126 1.18 7.49 14.46
N SER A 127 0.73 7.24 15.69
CA SER A 127 0.74 5.88 16.27
C SER A 127 -0.05 4.89 15.41
N THR A 128 -1.22 5.30 14.95
CA THR A 128 -2.06 4.48 14.07
C THR A 128 -1.39 4.24 12.72
N ARG A 129 -0.78 5.26 12.10
CA ARG A 129 -0.03 5.12 10.85
C ARG A 129 1.17 4.18 11.01
N SER A 130 1.90 4.25 12.11
CA SER A 130 3.03 3.36 12.40
C SER A 130 2.58 1.90 12.57
N VAL A 131 1.44 1.67 13.23
CA VAL A 131 0.89 0.31 13.37
C VAL A 131 0.44 -0.23 12.01
N GLU A 132 -0.27 0.56 11.21
CA GLU A 132 -0.66 0.19 9.85
C GLU A 132 0.57 -0.13 8.99
N GLU A 133 1.61 0.71 9.04
CA GLU A 133 2.86 0.52 8.32
C GLU A 133 3.52 -0.82 8.69
N VAL A 134 3.64 -1.15 9.98
CA VAL A 134 4.23 -2.41 10.43
C VAL A 134 3.43 -3.61 9.89
N VAL A 135 2.10 -3.54 9.89
CA VAL A 135 1.24 -4.60 9.34
C VAL A 135 1.49 -4.77 7.83
N PHE A 136 1.58 -3.67 7.09
CA PHE A 136 1.81 -3.70 5.65
C PHE A 136 3.21 -4.24 5.31
N LEU A 137 4.24 -3.83 6.06
CA LEU A 137 5.60 -4.32 5.88
C LEU A 137 5.69 -5.81 6.18
N ALA A 138 5.03 -6.27 7.25
CA ALA A 138 4.96 -7.69 7.59
C ALA A 138 4.25 -8.50 6.50
N ALA A 139 3.18 -7.99 5.90
CA ALA A 139 2.51 -8.63 4.77
C ALA A 139 3.42 -8.72 3.54
N ALA A 140 4.17 -7.66 3.23
CA ALA A 140 5.14 -7.68 2.13
C ALA A 140 6.28 -8.68 2.38
N VAL A 141 6.80 -8.77 3.61
CA VAL A 141 7.81 -9.76 4.00
C VAL A 141 7.28 -11.18 3.88
N LEU A 142 6.05 -11.44 4.34
CA LEU A 142 5.40 -12.74 4.21
C LEU A 142 5.30 -13.15 2.73
N VAL A 143 4.93 -12.22 1.85
CA VAL A 143 4.84 -12.49 0.41
C VAL A 143 6.20 -12.67 -0.26
N ALA A 144 7.22 -11.97 0.22
CA ALA A 144 8.59 -12.16 -0.26
C ALA A 144 9.21 -13.49 0.21
N ALA A 145 8.72 -14.06 1.32
CA ALA A 145 9.28 -15.27 1.93
C ALA A 145 8.81 -16.59 1.28
N GLY A 146 7.70 -16.61 0.52
CA GLY A 146 7.26 -17.76 -0.26
C GLY A 146 5.84 -18.24 0.03
#